data_AF-A0A0C1UB84-F1
#
_entry.id   AF-A0A0C1UB84-F1
#
_cell.length_a   1.000
_cell.length_b   1.000
_cell.length_c   1.000
_cell.angle_alpha   90.00
_cell.angle_beta   90.00
_cell.angle_gamma   90.00
#
_symmetry.space_group_name_H-M   'P 1'
#
loop_
_entity.id
_entity.type
_entity.pdbx_description
1 polymer ?
#
loop_
_entity_poly.entity_id
_entity_poly.type
_entity_poly.pdbx_seq_one_letter_code
_entity_poly.pdbx_strand_id
1 'polypeptide(L)'
;MESKFYTIDQVAEILGMHHKTIRKFITEGKLGANKVGKQWRISGHDLSVFMEKNNVNIKSKNTSGEENVKFSVSSEEVGTRKQKTNVSTVVDINEINKDEYMRISNMLIAIMNTKDSKMANSTINMNYYERENRLRIMLWGGVKFMEEMMSTISILLEQREL
;
A
#
# COMPACT_ATOMS: atom_id res chain seq x y z
N MET A 1 -31.22 -13.06 11.38
CA MET A 1 -29.97 -13.20 10.60
C MET A 1 -28.83 -13.30 11.60
N GLU A 2 -28.07 -14.40 11.60
CA GLU A 2 -26.96 -14.57 12.55
C GLU A 2 -25.84 -13.57 12.27
N SER A 3 -25.54 -12.71 13.24
CA SER A 3 -24.35 -11.86 13.23
C SER A 3 -23.13 -12.72 13.55
N LYS A 4 -22.45 -13.20 12.51
CA LYS A 4 -21.17 -13.90 12.66
C LYS A 4 -20.09 -12.91 13.12
N PHE A 5 -19.42 -13.25 14.22
CA PHE A 5 -18.30 -12.51 14.76
C PHE A 5 -17.01 -13.33 14.67
N TYR A 6 -15.92 -12.65 14.37
CA TYR A 6 -14.60 -13.24 14.21
C TYR A 6 -13.63 -12.71 15.25
N THR A 7 -12.66 -13.54 15.62
CA THR A 7 -11.50 -13.12 16.41
C THR A 7 -10.41 -12.56 15.50
N ILE A 8 -9.41 -11.89 16.10
CA ILE A 8 -8.23 -11.41 15.39
C ILE A 8 -7.54 -12.55 14.63
N ASP A 9 -7.40 -13.72 15.25
CA ASP A 9 -6.70 -14.86 14.67
C ASP A 9 -7.49 -15.48 13.51
N GLN A 10 -8.81 -15.53 13.62
CA GLN A 10 -9.67 -16.00 12.51
C GLN A 10 -9.62 -15.03 11.32
N VAL A 11 -9.64 -13.72 11.58
CA VAL A 11 -9.50 -12.71 10.52
C VAL A 11 -8.11 -12.77 9.89
N ALA A 12 -7.07 -13.01 10.69
CA ALA A 12 -5.71 -13.23 10.22
C ALA A 12 -5.63 -14.42 9.24
N GLU A 13 -6.27 -15.54 9.58
CA GLU A 13 -6.33 -16.72 8.72
C GLU A 13 -7.11 -16.46 7.42
N ILE A 14 -8.29 -15.84 7.52
CA ILE A 14 -9.14 -15.51 6.36
C ILE A 14 -8.40 -14.59 5.37
N LEU A 15 -7.66 -13.60 5.89
CA LEU A 15 -6.94 -12.62 5.08
C LEU A 15 -5.51 -13.04 4.71
N GLY A 16 -5.01 -14.16 5.25
CA GLY A 16 -3.61 -14.56 5.09
C GLY A 16 -2.62 -13.55 5.66
N MET A 17 -3.01 -12.80 6.70
CA MET A 17 -2.19 -11.76 7.32
C MET A 17 -1.78 -12.14 8.73
N HIS A 18 -0.70 -11.55 9.24
CA HIS A 18 -0.28 -11.78 10.62
C HIS A 18 -1.22 -11.08 11.62
N HIS A 19 -1.54 -11.73 12.74
CA HIS A 19 -2.44 -11.20 13.78
C HIS A 19 -2.02 -9.81 14.31
N LYS A 20 -0.71 -9.53 14.34
CA LYS A 20 -0.16 -8.21 14.73
C LYS A 20 -0.62 -7.10 13.78
N THR A 21 -0.71 -7.41 12.49
CA THR A 21 -1.20 -6.49 11.45
C THR A 21 -2.69 -6.25 11.60
N ILE A 22 -3.47 -7.30 11.87
CA ILE A 22 -4.91 -7.16 12.18
C ILE A 22 -5.12 -6.29 13.43
N ARG A 23 -4.36 -6.53 14.50
CA ARG A 23 -4.40 -5.69 15.71
C ARG A 23 -4.06 -4.24 15.40
N LYS A 24 -3.03 -4.01 14.58
CA LYS A 24 -2.63 -2.66 14.13
C LYS A 24 -3.78 -1.97 13.38
N PHE A 25 -4.46 -2.66 12.47
CA PHE A 25 -5.61 -2.10 11.74
C PHE A 25 -6.80 -1.78 12.63
N ILE A 26 -7.03 -2.56 13.68
CA ILE A 26 -8.06 -2.24 14.68
C ILE A 26 -7.65 -0.99 15.46
N THR A 27 -6.40 -0.89 15.92
CA THR A 27 -5.93 0.29 16.68
C THR A 27 -5.86 1.56 15.84
N GLU A 28 -5.63 1.44 14.54
CA GLU A 28 -5.63 2.56 13.58
C GLU A 28 -7.05 2.92 13.09
N GLY A 29 -8.09 2.23 13.56
CA GLY A 29 -9.48 2.47 13.12
C GLY A 29 -9.78 2.03 11.68
N LYS A 30 -8.85 1.33 11.01
CA LYS A 30 -9.02 0.86 9.64
C LYS A 30 -9.95 -0.34 9.55
N LEU A 31 -9.95 -1.21 10.58
CA LEU A 31 -10.84 -2.36 10.70
C LEU A 31 -11.77 -2.17 11.90
N GLY A 32 -13.09 -2.12 11.65
CA GLY A 32 -14.10 -2.04 12.69
C GLY A 32 -14.08 -3.28 13.58
N ALA A 33 -13.92 -3.07 14.89
CA ALA A 33 -13.95 -4.13 15.87
C ALA A 33 -14.48 -3.61 17.21
N ASN A 34 -15.21 -4.47 17.91
CA ASN A 34 -15.70 -4.21 19.24
C ASN A 34 -14.88 -4.99 20.28
N LYS A 35 -14.49 -4.32 21.36
CA LYS A 35 -13.78 -4.96 22.45
C LYS A 35 -14.79 -5.62 23.38
N VAL A 36 -14.73 -6.95 23.48
CA VAL A 36 -15.61 -7.75 24.34
C VAL A 36 -14.73 -8.48 25.34
N GLY A 37 -14.73 -7.99 26.58
CA GLY A 37 -13.82 -8.44 27.63
C GLY A 37 -12.35 -8.17 27.26
N LYS A 38 -11.53 -9.25 27.24
CA LYS A 38 -10.10 -9.17 26.89
C LYS A 38 -9.83 -9.33 25.38
N GLN A 39 -10.84 -9.64 24.59
CA GLN A 39 -10.68 -9.96 23.17
C GLN A 39 -11.38 -8.94 22.27
N TRP A 40 -10.84 -8.77 21.07
CA TRP A 40 -11.53 -8.05 20.00
C TRP A 40 -12.46 -9.00 19.26
N ARG A 41 -13.63 -8.48 18.87
CA ARG A 41 -14.63 -9.15 18.05
C ARG A 41 -14.91 -8.28 16.83
N ILE A 42 -14.75 -8.87 15.66
CA ILE A 42 -14.91 -8.21 14.36
C ILE A 42 -16.19 -8.76 13.75
N SER A 43 -17.13 -7.90 13.36
CA SER A 43 -18.34 -8.38 12.70
C SER A 43 -18.04 -8.80 11.25
N GLY A 44 -18.81 -9.74 10.71
CA GLY A 44 -18.68 -10.09 9.29
C GLY A 44 -18.95 -8.92 8.34
N HIS A 45 -19.79 -7.96 8.75
CA HIS A 45 -20.01 -6.74 7.99
C HIS A 45 -18.75 -5.87 7.95
N ASP A 46 -18.15 -5.59 9.10
CA ASP A 46 -16.91 -4.79 9.20
C ASP A 46 -15.76 -5.45 8.43
N LEU A 47 -15.68 -6.78 8.47
CA LEU A 47 -14.70 -7.53 7.69
C LEU A 47 -14.92 -7.38 6.18
N SER A 48 -16.17 -7.44 5.73
CA SER A 48 -16.52 -7.31 4.31
C SER A 48 -16.21 -5.89 3.80
N VAL A 49 -16.59 -4.87 4.58
CA VAL A 49 -16.28 -3.47 4.30
C VAL A 49 -14.77 -3.25 4.25
N PHE A 50 -14.02 -3.87 5.17
CA PHE A 50 -12.56 -3.81 5.18
C PHE A 50 -11.93 -4.46 3.94
N MET A 51 -12.45 -5.59 3.48
CA MET A 51 -11.98 -6.27 2.28
C MET A 51 -12.25 -5.46 1.01
N GLU A 52 -13.46 -4.88 0.90
CA GLU A 52 -13.85 -4.03 -0.22
C GLU A 52 -13.00 -2.75 -0.28
N LYS A 53 -12.80 -2.10 0.87
CA LYS A 53 -11.97 -0.88 0.98
C LYS A 53 -10.50 -1.11 0.63
N ASN A 54 -9.97 -2.31 0.91
CA ASN A 54 -8.56 -2.64 0.63
C ASN A 54 -8.34 -3.37 -0.70
N ASN A 55 -9.39 -3.53 -1.52
CA ASN A 55 -9.38 -4.20 -2.83
C ASN A 55 -8.53 -5.49 -2.82
N VAL A 56 -8.65 -6.28 -1.73
CA VAL A 56 -7.89 -7.52 -1.56
C VAL A 56 -8.58 -8.60 -2.39
N ASN A 57 -8.18 -8.70 -3.65
CA ASN A 57 -8.61 -9.79 -4.52
C ASN A 57 -7.86 -11.06 -4.09
N ILE A 58 -8.51 -11.88 -3.25
CA ILE A 58 -7.95 -13.13 -2.74
C ILE A 58 -7.95 -14.17 -3.87
N LYS A 59 -6.81 -14.30 -4.57
CA LYS A 59 -6.40 -15.58 -5.18
C LYS A 59 -4.89 -15.81 -5.04
N SER A 60 -4.58 -16.89 -4.31
CA SER A 60 -3.41 -17.79 -4.42
C SER A 60 -2.01 -17.32 -3.99
N LYS A 61 -1.62 -17.77 -2.79
CA LYS A 61 -0.42 -18.56 -2.42
C LYS A 61 0.98 -18.30 -3.04
N ASN A 62 1.96 -18.27 -2.12
CA ASN A 62 3.44 -18.37 -2.26
C ASN A 62 4.13 -17.04 -2.68
N THR A 63 5.29 -16.58 -2.17
CA THR A 63 6.48 -17.20 -1.57
C THR A 63 7.25 -16.17 -0.73
N SER A 64 8.00 -16.66 0.23
CA SER A 64 9.06 -16.03 1.03
C SER A 64 10.08 -15.21 0.23
N GLY A 65 10.47 -14.03 0.73
CA GLY A 65 11.77 -13.40 0.43
C GLY A 65 11.76 -12.05 -0.28
N GLU A 66 10.67 -11.29 -0.28
CA GLU A 66 10.61 -9.98 -0.94
C GLU A 66 10.17 -8.90 0.05
N GLU A 67 11.01 -7.88 0.25
CA GLU A 67 10.64 -6.66 0.98
C GLU A 67 9.65 -5.85 0.14
N ASN A 68 8.39 -6.26 0.17
CA ASN A 68 7.28 -5.57 -0.48
C ASN A 68 6.86 -4.38 0.40
N VAL A 69 7.39 -3.19 0.10
CA VAL A 69 6.90 -1.95 0.72
C VAL A 69 5.62 -1.52 -0.01
N LYS A 70 4.46 -1.91 0.53
CA LYS A 70 3.14 -1.49 0.04
C LYS A 70 2.68 -0.24 0.79
N PHE A 71 2.70 0.92 0.12
CA PHE A 71 2.26 2.19 0.73
C PHE A 71 0.99 2.72 0.05
N SER A 72 -0.11 2.78 0.80
CA SER A 72 -1.42 3.27 0.35
C SER A 72 -1.86 4.46 1.20
N VAL A 73 -2.06 5.61 0.55
CA VAL A 73 -2.57 6.83 1.20
C VAL A 73 -4.09 6.72 1.35
N SER A 74 -4.56 6.51 2.57
CA SER A 74 -5.98 6.59 2.92
C SER A 74 -6.32 8.01 3.38
N SER A 75 -6.89 8.82 2.49
CA SER A 75 -7.55 10.07 2.86
C SER A 75 -9.03 9.80 3.10
N GLU A 76 -9.53 10.27 4.25
CA GLU A 76 -10.94 10.25 4.64
C GLU A 76 -11.82 11.07 3.68
N GLU A 77 -13.10 10.70 3.69
CA GLU A 77 -14.16 11.09 2.77
C GLU A 77 -14.42 12.60 2.70
N VAL A 78 -14.23 13.20 1.53
CA VAL A 78 -15.07 14.32 1.04
C VAL A 78 -15.22 14.20 -0.48
N GLY A 79 -16.43 13.91 -0.96
CA GLY A 79 -16.88 14.13 -2.34
C GLY A 79 -16.29 13.19 -3.39
N THR A 80 -17.04 12.13 -3.71
CA THR A 80 -16.83 11.22 -4.84
C THR A 80 -16.90 11.93 -6.20
N ARG A 81 -15.86 12.67 -6.58
CA ARG A 81 -15.51 12.76 -8.00
C ARG A 81 -14.77 11.47 -8.31
N LYS A 82 -15.49 10.44 -8.77
CA LYS A 82 -14.88 9.23 -9.36
C LYS A 82 -13.74 9.71 -10.26
N GLN A 83 -12.51 9.41 -9.89
CA GLN A 83 -11.36 9.61 -10.77
C GLN A 83 -11.69 8.82 -12.04
N LYS A 84 -12.05 9.52 -13.14
CA LYS A 84 -12.49 8.87 -14.38
C LYS A 84 -11.36 8.09 -15.05
N THR A 85 -10.13 8.36 -14.66
CA THR A 85 -8.91 7.81 -15.24
C THR A 85 -8.00 7.33 -14.12
N ASN A 86 -7.64 6.05 -14.18
CA ASN A 86 -6.61 5.45 -13.35
C ASN A 86 -5.47 5.01 -14.26
N VAL A 87 -4.22 5.23 -13.85
CA VAL A 87 -3.02 4.93 -14.61
C VAL A 87 -2.18 3.95 -13.81
N SER A 88 -1.58 3.00 -14.51
CA SER A 88 -0.61 2.06 -13.96
C SER A 88 0.69 2.19 -14.75
N THR A 89 1.81 2.31 -14.05
CA THR A 89 3.13 2.45 -14.68
C THR A 89 4.13 1.53 -14.01
N VAL A 90 4.97 0.88 -14.82
CA VAL A 90 6.13 0.13 -14.35
C VAL A 90 7.37 0.81 -14.89
N VAL A 91 8.30 1.16 -14.00
CA VAL A 91 9.58 1.79 -14.33
C VAL A 91 10.69 0.84 -13.88
N ASP A 92 11.46 0.33 -14.83
CA ASP A 92 12.65 -0.47 -14.55
C ASP A 92 13.89 0.41 -14.66
N ILE A 93 14.63 0.51 -13.57
CA ILE A 93 15.88 1.27 -13.45
C ILE A 93 16.99 0.25 -13.24
N ASN A 94 17.91 0.17 -14.19
CA ASN A 94 19.06 -0.72 -14.12
C ASN A 94 20.29 0.02 -13.56
N GLU A 95 21.32 -0.74 -13.22
CA GLU A 95 22.61 -0.23 -12.72
C GLU A 95 22.50 0.61 -11.43
N ILE A 96 21.54 0.25 -10.56
CA ILE A 96 21.31 0.92 -9.29
C ILE A 96 21.99 0.11 -8.16
N ASN A 97 22.81 0.78 -7.36
CA ASN A 97 23.39 0.21 -6.16
C ASN A 97 22.45 0.38 -4.95
N LYS A 98 22.84 -0.20 -3.81
CA LYS A 98 22.02 -0.21 -2.59
C LYS A 98 21.80 1.18 -2.00
N ASP A 99 22.82 2.04 -2.03
CA ASP A 99 22.73 3.39 -1.47
C ASP A 99 21.83 4.30 -2.34
N GLU A 100 21.94 4.17 -3.66
CA GLU A 100 21.05 4.84 -4.62
C GLU A 100 19.60 4.38 -4.44
N TYR A 101 19.37 3.06 -4.33
CA TYR A 101 18.05 2.50 -4.02
C TYR A 101 17.48 3.12 -2.75
N MET A 102 18.25 3.12 -1.65
CA MET A 102 17.80 3.67 -0.36
C MET A 102 17.46 5.16 -0.46
N ARG A 103 18.26 5.94 -1.21
CA ARG A 103 18.02 7.36 -1.43
C ARG A 103 16.71 7.59 -2.18
N ILE A 104 16.53 6.89 -3.30
CA ILE A 104 15.35 7.01 -4.16
C ILE A 104 14.10 6.53 -3.42
N SER A 105 14.16 5.37 -2.77
CA SER A 105 13.01 4.80 -2.07
C SER A 105 12.53 5.71 -0.96
N ASN A 106 13.45 6.21 -0.11
CA ASN A 106 13.10 7.08 1.01
C ASN A 106 12.48 8.39 0.54
N MET A 107 13.01 8.97 -0.55
CA MET A 107 12.48 10.22 -1.10
C MET A 107 11.07 10.03 -1.66
N LEU A 108 10.85 8.99 -2.47
CA LEU A 108 9.54 8.70 -3.03
C LEU A 108 8.51 8.34 -1.93
N ILE A 109 8.91 7.59 -0.89
CA ILE A 109 8.07 7.31 0.27
C ILE A 109 7.75 8.60 1.04
N ALA A 110 8.71 9.50 1.22
CA ALA A 110 8.49 10.78 1.89
C ALA A 110 7.47 11.63 1.14
N ILE A 111 7.58 11.71 -0.19
CA ILE A 111 6.62 12.41 -1.06
C ILE A 111 5.22 11.81 -0.92
N MET A 112 5.10 10.47 -0.92
CA MET A 112 3.82 9.79 -0.71
C MET A 112 3.18 10.04 0.66
N ASN A 113 4.00 10.34 1.68
CA ASN A 113 3.51 10.67 3.02
C ASN A 113 3.10 12.13 3.18
N THR A 114 3.37 12.99 2.19
CA THR A 114 2.89 14.37 2.24
C THR A 114 1.37 14.40 2.16
N LYS A 115 0.73 15.30 2.93
CA LYS A 115 -0.73 15.46 2.94
C LYS A 115 -1.22 16.23 1.70
N ASP A 116 -0.74 15.88 0.51
CA ASP A 116 -1.22 16.45 -0.74
C ASP A 116 -2.46 15.70 -1.22
N SER A 117 -3.53 16.44 -1.49
CA SER A 117 -4.74 15.96 -2.14
C SER A 117 -4.48 15.25 -3.49
N LYS A 118 -3.39 15.57 -4.18
CA LYS A 118 -3.01 14.93 -5.45
C LYS A 118 -2.55 13.47 -5.28
N MET A 119 -2.04 13.11 -4.10
CA MET A 119 -1.58 11.75 -3.78
C MET A 119 -2.72 10.85 -3.28
N ALA A 120 -3.94 11.38 -3.15
CA ALA A 120 -5.09 10.63 -2.69
C ALA A 120 -5.38 9.41 -3.58
N ASN A 121 -5.66 8.26 -2.96
CA ASN A 121 -5.97 7.00 -3.64
C ASN A 121 -4.88 6.48 -4.60
N SER A 122 -3.62 6.86 -4.38
CA SER A 122 -2.48 6.39 -5.16
C SER A 122 -1.61 5.43 -4.37
N THR A 123 -0.91 4.53 -5.06
CA THR A 123 -0.06 3.49 -4.47
C THR A 123 1.26 3.44 -5.21
N ILE A 124 2.33 3.26 -4.45
CA ILE A 124 3.67 2.93 -4.96
C ILE A 124 4.12 1.61 -4.35
N ASN A 125 4.66 0.73 -5.20
CA ASN A 125 5.41 -0.45 -4.79
C ASN A 125 6.80 -0.38 -5.45
N MET A 126 7.81 -0.84 -4.72
CA MET A 126 9.18 -0.87 -5.22
C MET A 126 9.82 -2.21 -4.88
N ASN A 127 10.47 -2.82 -5.87
CA ASN A 127 11.23 -4.06 -5.70
C ASN A 127 12.68 -3.80 -6.12
N TYR A 128 13.61 -4.00 -5.19
CA TYR A 128 15.05 -3.92 -5.46
C TYR A 128 15.65 -5.32 -5.57
N TYR A 129 16.28 -5.59 -6.72
CA TYR A 129 16.96 -6.84 -7.02
C TYR A 129 18.47 -6.62 -6.89
N GLU A 130 19.00 -6.81 -5.68
CA GLU A 130 20.41 -6.53 -5.35
C GLU A 130 21.41 -7.28 -6.25
N ARG A 131 21.09 -8.52 -6.67
CA ARG A 131 21.97 -9.30 -7.56
C ARG A 131 21.99 -8.77 -9.00
N GLU A 132 20.91 -8.12 -9.43
CA GLU A 132 20.74 -7.62 -10.79
C GLU A 132 21.01 -6.10 -10.88
N ASN A 133 21.35 -5.45 -9.76
CA ASN A 133 21.45 -4.00 -9.64
C ASN A 133 20.24 -3.29 -10.29
N ARG A 134 19.03 -3.80 -10.03
CA ARG A 134 17.80 -3.32 -10.68
C ARG A 134 16.76 -2.91 -9.66
N LEU A 135 16.17 -1.74 -9.85
CA LEU A 135 14.98 -1.27 -9.13
C LEU A 135 13.79 -1.26 -10.08
N ARG A 136 12.72 -1.97 -9.69
CA ARG A 136 11.42 -1.90 -10.35
C ARG A 136 10.47 -1.08 -9.49
N ILE A 137 9.93 0.01 -10.05
CA ILE A 137 8.92 0.84 -9.42
C ILE A 137 7.59 0.58 -10.11
N MET A 138 6.54 0.31 -9.33
CA MET A 138 5.16 0.14 -9.81
C MET A 138 4.29 1.23 -9.19
N LEU A 139 3.64 2.01 -10.04
CA LEU A 139 2.79 3.14 -9.66
C LEU A 139 1.35 2.86 -10.09
N TRP A 140 0.39 3.15 -9.21
CA TRP A 140 -1.03 3.14 -9.51
C TRP A 140 -1.67 4.41 -8.97
N GLY A 141 -2.41 5.15 -9.80
CA GLY A 141 -3.12 6.35 -9.34
C GLY A 141 -3.65 7.23 -10.47
N GLY A 142 -4.06 8.44 -10.11
CA GLY A 142 -4.58 9.42 -11.06
C GLY A 142 -3.49 9.98 -12.00
N VAL A 143 -3.91 10.65 -13.07
CA VAL A 143 -2.99 11.23 -14.07
C VAL A 143 -2.04 12.26 -13.44
N LYS A 144 -2.56 13.18 -12.62
CA LYS A 144 -1.75 14.21 -11.94
C LYS A 144 -0.69 13.61 -11.01
N PHE A 145 -1.06 12.55 -10.29
CA PHE A 145 -0.12 11.79 -9.48
C PHE A 145 0.99 11.20 -10.35
N MET A 146 0.63 10.62 -11.50
CA MET A 146 1.61 10.03 -12.40
C MET A 146 2.58 11.08 -12.98
N GLU A 147 2.10 12.26 -13.37
CA GLU A 147 2.94 13.36 -13.87
C GLU A 147 3.99 13.78 -12.82
N GLU A 148 3.56 13.98 -11.57
CA GLU A 148 4.41 14.43 -10.48
C GLU A 148 5.46 13.37 -10.10
N MET A 149 5.04 12.10 -10.05
CA MET A 149 5.94 10.98 -9.74
C MET A 149 6.96 10.73 -10.84
N MET A 150 6.56 10.78 -12.12
CA MET A 150 7.49 10.62 -13.23
C MET A 150 8.49 11.77 -13.28
N SER A 151 8.05 13.01 -13.07
CA SER A 151 8.95 14.17 -12.97
C SER A 151 9.95 14.00 -11.83
N THR A 152 9.50 13.54 -10.66
CA THR A 152 10.38 13.29 -9.50
C THR A 152 11.40 12.20 -9.80
N ILE A 153 10.97 11.09 -10.40
CA ILE A 153 11.86 9.98 -10.78
C ILE A 153 12.92 10.47 -11.77
N SER A 154 12.56 11.29 -12.77
CA SER A 154 13.52 11.90 -13.70
C SER A 154 14.60 12.69 -12.96
N ILE A 155 14.20 13.60 -12.07
CA ILE A 155 15.13 14.44 -11.30
C ILE A 155 16.08 13.58 -10.44
N LEU A 156 15.55 12.55 -9.78
CA LEU A 156 16.36 11.68 -8.92
C LEU A 156 17.38 10.84 -9.71
N LEU A 157 17.08 10.52 -10.97
CA LEU A 157 17.98 9.82 -11.88
C LEU A 157 19.02 10.75 -12.51
N GLU A 158 18.65 11.99 -12.85
CA GLU A 158 19.59 13.00 -13.38
C GLU A 158 20.66 13.40 -12.36
N GLN A 159 20.33 13.41 -11.06
CA GLN A 159 21.29 13.60 -9.97
C GLN A 159 22.34 12.48 -9.83
N ARG A 160 22.32 11.47 -10.71
CA ARG A 160 23.37 10.43 -10.83
C ARG A 160 24.51 10.86 -11.76
N GLU A 161 24.26 11.78 -12.68
CA GLU A 161 25.24 12.19 -13.71
C GLU A 161 26.18 13.34 -13.27
N LEU A 162 26.05 13.81 -12.02
CA LEU A 162 26.85 14.87 -11.39
C LEU A 162 27.72 14.30 -10.26
#